data_AF-A0A8J7USR0-F1
#
_entry.id   AF-A0A8J7USR0-F1
#
_cell.length_a   1.000
_cell.length_b   1.000
_cell.length_c   1.000
_cell.angle_alpha   90.00
_cell.angle_beta   90.00
_cell.angle_gamma   90.00
#
_symmetry.space_group_name_H-M   'P 1'
#
loop_
_entity.id
_entity.type
_entity.pdbx_description
1 polymer ?
#
loop_
_entity_poly.entity_id
_entity_poly.type
_entity_poly.pdbx_seq_one_letter_code
_entity_poly.pdbx_strand_id
1 'polypeptide(L)'
;MIFITGTDTDIGKTHVSGIIASEVSKLKKTGYMKPVETGGRPDTNKIMKLLDMKDLDGKCIDIDIVNPINFKNPLSPNISAIVENSEYKMDFEKIKESYEYLKTIYEYIVVEGAGGACVPLKKGYYVADIAKMLNIPCVVVARPNLGTINHTVLTTEFLKNRGIEVLGIIINSTCDLKEVPYYEETFKTIEEYSGFKIIGIIEKDDVKLDMDKLLI
;
A
#
# COMPACT_ATOMS: atom_id res chain seq x y z
N MET A 1 3.84 -11.51 4.18
CA MET A 1 4.05 -10.50 3.11
C MET A 1 2.76 -9.72 2.96
N ILE A 2 2.78 -8.41 2.71
CA ILE A 2 1.53 -7.62 2.78
C ILE A 2 1.44 -6.58 1.67
N PHE A 3 0.21 -6.37 1.16
CA PHE A 3 -0.11 -5.30 0.24
C PHE A 3 -0.81 -4.14 0.94
N ILE A 4 -0.26 -2.94 0.84
CA ILE A 4 -0.86 -1.71 1.38
C ILE A 4 -1.65 -1.04 0.27
N THR A 5 -2.97 -1.04 0.40
CA THR A 5 -3.87 -0.27 -0.46
C THR A 5 -4.51 0.89 0.31
N GLY A 6 -5.30 1.69 -0.37
CA GLY A 6 -5.93 2.85 0.24
C GLY A 6 -7.34 3.07 -0.27
N THR A 7 -8.11 3.78 0.54
CA THR A 7 -9.44 4.27 0.14
C THR A 7 -9.40 5.42 -0.86
N ASP A 8 -8.22 6.03 -1.05
CA ASP A 8 -8.03 7.22 -1.88
C ASP A 8 -6.54 7.47 -2.20
N THR A 9 -6.27 8.53 -2.96
CA THR A 9 -4.93 9.13 -3.10
C THR A 9 -4.62 10.04 -1.90
N ASP A 10 -3.33 10.23 -1.57
CA ASP A 10 -2.84 11.13 -0.50
C ASP A 10 -3.37 10.89 0.93
N ILE A 11 -3.98 9.73 1.19
CA ILE A 11 -4.39 9.31 2.55
C ILE A 11 -3.24 8.77 3.41
N GLY A 12 -2.00 8.91 2.94
CA GLY A 12 -0.79 8.55 3.70
C GLY A 12 -0.32 7.10 3.58
N LYS A 13 -0.66 6.38 2.50
CA LYS A 13 -0.16 5.01 2.24
C LYS A 13 1.36 4.92 2.41
N THR A 14 2.13 5.80 1.79
CA THR A 14 3.60 5.81 1.92
C THR A 14 4.07 5.93 3.36
N HIS A 15 3.39 6.75 4.15
CA HIS A 15 3.71 6.91 5.57
C HIS A 15 3.42 5.63 6.36
N VAL A 16 2.23 5.05 6.16
CA VAL A 16 1.84 3.78 6.79
C VAL A 16 2.76 2.63 6.37
N SER A 17 3.09 2.51 5.08
CA SER A 17 4.04 1.52 4.57
C SER A 17 5.40 1.64 5.26
N GLY A 18 5.91 2.87 5.42
CA GLY A 18 7.17 3.12 6.10
C GLY A 18 7.14 2.75 7.58
N ILE A 19 6.05 3.05 8.29
CA ILE A 19 5.86 2.66 9.69
C ILE A 19 5.82 1.14 9.81
N ILE A 20 4.96 0.46 9.05
CA ILE A 20 4.86 -1.01 9.09
C ILE A 20 6.22 -1.64 8.76
N ALA A 21 6.89 -1.18 7.71
CA ALA A 21 8.19 -1.71 7.33
C ALA A 21 9.24 -1.50 8.43
N SER A 22 9.22 -0.35 9.12
CA SER A 22 10.15 -0.05 10.23
C SER A 22 9.85 -0.85 11.50
N GLU A 23 8.58 -1.12 11.80
CA GLU A 23 8.20 -1.96 12.95
C GLU A 23 8.54 -3.44 12.68
N VAL A 24 8.25 -3.94 11.48
CA VAL A 24 8.56 -5.32 11.10
C VAL A 24 10.06 -5.54 10.93
N SER A 25 10.84 -4.53 10.51
CA SER A 25 12.31 -4.64 10.37
C SER A 25 13.04 -4.92 11.68
N LYS A 26 12.44 -4.60 12.82
CA LYS A 26 12.95 -4.96 14.15
C LYS A 26 12.89 -6.47 14.42
N LEU A 27 12.10 -7.21 13.64
CA LEU A 27 11.82 -8.63 13.85
C LEU A 27 12.28 -9.52 12.69
N LYS A 28 12.18 -9.04 11.45
CA LYS A 28 12.49 -9.78 10.22
C LYS A 28 13.26 -8.89 9.25
N LYS A 29 14.12 -9.48 8.42
CA LYS A 29 14.79 -8.73 7.33
C LYS A 29 13.72 -8.22 6.35
N THR A 30 13.43 -6.93 6.41
CA THR A 30 12.25 -6.34 5.77
C THR A 30 12.63 -5.47 4.58
N GLY A 31 11.97 -5.71 3.45
CA GLY A 31 12.07 -4.93 2.23
C GLY A 31 10.78 -4.17 1.94
N TYR A 32 10.85 -3.33 0.92
CA TYR A 32 9.73 -2.58 0.39
C TYR A 32 9.64 -2.79 -1.12
N MET A 33 8.44 -2.65 -1.67
CA MET A 33 8.21 -2.60 -3.11
C MET A 33 7.06 -1.65 -3.39
N LYS A 34 7.22 -0.78 -4.39
CA LYS A 34 6.10 -0.03 -4.95
C LYS A 34 5.98 -0.39 -6.42
N PRO A 35 5.17 -1.39 -6.79
CA PRO A 35 5.19 -1.96 -8.15
C PRO A 35 4.97 -0.92 -9.26
N VAL A 36 4.12 0.07 -8.99
CA VAL A 36 3.77 1.15 -9.91
C VAL A 36 3.85 2.48 -9.18
N GLU A 37 4.59 3.43 -9.73
CA GLU A 37 4.68 4.81 -9.22
C GLU A 37 4.58 5.80 -10.39
N THR A 38 4.02 6.98 -10.12
CA THR A 38 3.74 8.02 -11.11
C THR A 38 4.22 9.36 -10.53
N GLY A 39 4.76 10.25 -11.36
CA GLY A 39 5.40 11.47 -10.88
C GLY A 39 6.87 11.28 -10.50
N GLY A 40 7.51 10.22 -11.00
CA GLY A 40 8.84 9.79 -10.57
C GLY A 40 8.79 8.80 -9.41
N ARG A 41 9.88 8.76 -8.61
CA ARG A 41 10.06 7.76 -7.54
C ARG A 41 10.27 8.32 -6.12
N PRO A 42 9.65 9.44 -5.70
CA PRO A 42 9.92 10.01 -4.38
C PRO A 42 9.56 9.06 -3.23
N ASP A 43 8.45 8.32 -3.35
CA ASP A 43 7.98 7.43 -2.28
C ASP A 43 8.91 6.22 -2.15
N THR A 44 9.24 5.60 -3.29
CA THR A 44 10.19 4.49 -3.33
C THR A 44 11.54 4.86 -2.75
N ASN A 45 12.13 5.98 -3.19
CA ASN A 45 13.41 6.45 -2.64
C ASN A 45 13.35 6.70 -1.13
N LYS A 46 12.25 7.28 -0.64
CA LYS A 46 12.06 7.57 0.78
C LYS A 46 12.08 6.29 1.62
N ILE A 47 11.32 5.27 1.22
CA ILE A 47 11.22 4.03 2.01
C ILE A 47 12.46 3.15 1.84
N MET A 48 13.07 3.09 0.65
CA MET A 48 14.35 2.41 0.44
C MET A 48 15.45 2.96 1.36
N LYS A 49 15.53 4.28 1.49
CA LYS A 49 16.49 4.95 2.37
C LYS A 49 16.16 4.69 3.84
N LEU A 50 14.89 4.72 4.23
CA LEU A 50 14.45 4.41 5.59
C LEU A 50 14.88 3.02 6.05
N LEU A 51 14.81 2.04 5.15
CA LEU A 51 15.14 0.63 5.42
C LEU A 51 16.60 0.25 5.10
N ASP A 52 17.41 1.18 4.59
CA ASP A 52 18.75 0.92 4.04
C ASP A 52 18.79 -0.33 3.13
N MET A 53 17.89 -0.39 2.15
CA MET A 53 17.69 -1.61 1.35
C MET A 53 18.94 -2.03 0.56
N LYS A 54 19.47 -3.22 0.88
CA LYS A 54 20.60 -3.85 0.18
C LYS A 54 20.24 -5.10 -0.63
N ASP A 55 20.99 -5.36 -1.68
CA ASP A 55 20.96 -6.61 -2.45
C ASP A 55 21.72 -7.77 -1.74
N LEU A 56 21.89 -8.91 -2.43
CA LEU A 56 22.61 -10.08 -1.91
C LEU A 56 24.11 -9.82 -1.66
N ASP A 57 24.71 -8.86 -2.37
CA ASP A 57 26.11 -8.46 -2.21
C ASP A 57 26.29 -7.39 -1.11
N GLY A 58 25.20 -6.93 -0.48
CA GLY A 58 25.23 -5.83 0.48
C GLY A 58 25.32 -4.44 -0.15
N LYS A 59 25.18 -4.31 -1.48
CA LYS A 59 25.15 -3.02 -2.19
C LYS A 59 23.73 -2.46 -2.16
N CYS A 60 23.59 -1.15 -2.35
CA CYS A 60 22.25 -0.55 -2.47
C CYS A 60 21.47 -1.25 -3.59
N ILE A 61 20.26 -1.70 -3.28
CA ILE A 61 19.43 -2.40 -4.26
C ILE A 61 19.04 -1.44 -5.41
N ASP A 62 18.96 -1.97 -6.62
CA ASP A 62 18.51 -1.20 -7.78
C ASP A 62 17.04 -0.78 -7.59
N ILE A 63 16.79 0.52 -7.75
CA ILE A 63 15.45 1.09 -7.65
C ILE A 63 14.51 0.56 -8.75
N ASP A 64 15.02 0.12 -9.90
CA ASP A 64 14.22 -0.52 -10.94
C ASP A 64 13.66 -1.88 -10.50
N ILE A 65 14.26 -2.51 -9.49
CA ILE A 65 13.72 -3.73 -8.88
C ILE A 65 12.60 -3.37 -7.91
N VAL A 66 12.80 -2.34 -7.08
CA VAL A 66 11.85 -1.90 -6.04
C VAL A 66 10.61 -1.21 -6.64
N ASN A 67 10.80 -0.47 -7.73
CA ASN A 67 9.74 0.18 -8.50
C ASN A 67 9.90 -0.09 -10.02
N PRO A 68 9.47 -1.28 -10.48
CA PRO A 68 9.67 -1.73 -11.86
C PRO A 68 8.90 -0.93 -12.91
N ILE A 69 7.77 -0.34 -12.54
CA ILE A 69 6.94 0.49 -13.42
C ILE A 69 6.88 1.91 -12.86
N ASN A 70 7.46 2.84 -13.60
CA ASN A 70 7.51 4.26 -13.24
C ASN A 70 7.11 5.13 -14.42
N PHE A 71 6.26 6.12 -14.14
CA PHE A 71 5.90 7.16 -15.09
C PHE A 71 6.30 8.54 -14.57
N LYS A 72 6.69 9.44 -15.48
CA LYS A 72 7.15 10.79 -15.13
C LYS A 72 6.00 11.71 -14.74
N ASN A 73 4.83 11.55 -15.37
CA ASN A 73 3.68 12.41 -15.11
C ASN A 73 2.93 11.97 -13.84
N PRO A 74 2.55 12.91 -12.94
CA PRO A 74 1.82 12.62 -11.71
C PRO A 74 0.32 12.47 -11.99
N LEU A 75 -0.05 11.50 -12.83
CA LEU A 75 -1.43 11.15 -13.16
C LEU A 75 -1.73 9.72 -12.67
N SER A 76 -2.97 9.25 -12.79
CA SER A 76 -3.24 7.84 -12.51
C SER A 76 -2.44 6.93 -13.47
N PRO A 77 -1.99 5.75 -13.03
CA PRO A 77 -1.08 4.91 -13.81
C PRO A 77 -1.52 4.64 -15.24
N ASN A 78 -2.80 4.33 -15.46
CA ASN A 78 -3.34 4.12 -16.81
C ASN A 78 -3.23 5.37 -17.70
N ILE A 79 -3.48 6.56 -17.14
CA ILE A 79 -3.43 7.81 -17.89
C ILE A 79 -1.98 8.21 -18.15
N SER A 80 -1.08 8.06 -17.17
CA SER A 80 0.35 8.28 -17.38
C SER A 80 0.90 7.36 -18.48
N ALA A 81 0.49 6.10 -18.51
CA ALA A 81 0.89 5.16 -19.55
C ALA A 81 0.47 5.61 -20.96
N ILE A 82 -0.76 6.12 -21.10
CA ILE A 82 -1.28 6.67 -22.37
C ILE A 82 -0.53 7.95 -22.76
N VAL A 83 -0.43 8.93 -21.86
CA VAL A 83 0.18 10.25 -22.13
C VAL A 83 1.66 10.13 -22.50
N GLU A 84 2.37 9.17 -21.91
CA GLU A 84 3.77 8.91 -22.21
C GLU A 84 3.98 7.98 -23.42
N ASN A 85 2.92 7.60 -24.14
CA ASN A 85 2.92 6.62 -25.23
C ASN A 85 3.68 5.33 -24.83
N SER A 86 3.36 4.83 -23.64
CA SER A 86 4.14 3.80 -22.95
C SER A 86 3.26 2.76 -22.26
N GLU A 87 2.11 2.47 -22.85
CA GLU A 87 1.18 1.43 -22.38
C GLU A 87 1.84 0.05 -22.26
N TYR A 88 2.80 -0.24 -23.13
CA TYR A 88 3.62 -1.46 -23.08
C TYR A 88 4.51 -1.55 -21.82
N LYS A 89 4.76 -0.44 -21.11
CA LYS A 89 5.48 -0.45 -19.83
C LYS A 89 4.63 -0.97 -18.67
N MET A 90 3.31 -1.12 -18.84
CA MET A 90 2.45 -1.76 -17.84
C MET A 90 2.64 -3.28 -17.87
N ASP A 91 3.86 -3.71 -17.54
CA ASP A 91 4.33 -5.09 -17.61
C ASP A 91 4.20 -5.79 -16.24
N PHE A 92 3.18 -6.65 -16.16
CA PHE A 92 2.88 -7.39 -14.94
C PHE A 92 3.88 -8.51 -14.66
N GLU A 93 4.54 -9.05 -15.68
CA GLU A 93 5.57 -10.07 -15.48
C GLU A 93 6.80 -9.43 -14.83
N LYS A 94 7.19 -8.24 -15.28
CA LYS A 94 8.26 -7.47 -14.64
C LYS A 94 7.98 -7.18 -13.15
N ILE A 95 6.73 -6.88 -12.78
CA ILE A 95 6.34 -6.75 -11.36
C ILE A 95 6.60 -8.06 -10.62
N LYS A 96 6.18 -9.18 -11.20
CA LYS A 96 6.32 -10.50 -10.57
C LYS A 96 7.79 -10.91 -10.43
N GLU A 97 8.60 -10.72 -11.46
CA GLU A 97 10.04 -10.98 -11.44
C GLU A 97 10.75 -10.16 -10.36
N SER A 98 10.47 -8.85 -10.28
CA SER A 98 10.96 -7.98 -9.22
C SER A 98 10.57 -8.48 -7.83
N TYR A 99 9.31 -8.87 -7.64
CA TYR A 99 8.82 -9.38 -6.36
C TYR A 99 9.49 -10.70 -5.96
N GLU A 100 9.62 -11.65 -6.88
CA GLU A 100 10.29 -12.93 -6.62
C GLU A 100 11.78 -12.74 -6.33
N TYR A 101 12.46 -11.83 -7.03
CA TYR A 101 13.84 -11.48 -6.70
C TYR A 101 13.95 -10.88 -5.29
N LEU A 102 13.09 -9.93 -4.92
CA LEU A 102 13.09 -9.35 -3.57
C LEU A 102 12.86 -10.40 -2.49
N LYS A 103 12.03 -11.42 -2.74
CA LYS A 103 11.81 -12.55 -1.81
C LYS A 103 13.05 -13.40 -1.57
N THR A 104 14.02 -13.40 -2.48
CA THR A 104 15.30 -14.08 -2.25
C THR A 104 16.19 -13.34 -1.25
N ILE A 105 15.90 -12.06 -0.99
CA ILE A 105 16.73 -11.16 -0.18
C ILE A 105 16.06 -10.86 1.17
N TYR A 106 14.76 -10.62 1.17
CA TYR A 106 13.98 -10.15 2.32
C TYR A 106 12.96 -11.20 2.78
N GLU A 107 12.86 -11.39 4.09
CA GLU A 107 11.93 -12.31 4.74
C GLU A 107 10.50 -11.74 4.81
N TYR A 108 10.37 -10.42 4.74
CA TYR A 108 9.09 -9.72 4.71
C TYR A 108 9.18 -8.53 3.75
N ILE A 109 8.14 -8.30 2.96
CA ILE A 109 8.08 -7.22 1.97
C ILE A 109 6.75 -6.51 2.15
N VAL A 110 6.83 -5.20 2.36
CA VAL A 110 5.69 -4.29 2.30
C VAL A 110 5.54 -3.85 0.85
N VAL A 111 4.44 -4.26 0.20
CA VAL A 111 4.14 -3.90 -1.19
C VAL A 111 3.10 -2.79 -1.21
N GLU A 112 3.41 -1.61 -1.73
CA GLU A 112 2.51 -0.46 -1.75
C GLU A 112 1.83 -0.25 -3.10
N GLY A 113 0.50 -0.10 -3.09
CA GLY A 113 -0.29 0.28 -4.26
C GLY A 113 -0.28 1.79 -4.56
N ALA A 114 -0.46 2.15 -5.83
CA ALA A 114 -0.63 3.55 -6.26
C ALA A 114 -2.10 4.00 -6.12
N GLY A 115 -2.34 5.18 -5.54
CA GLY A 115 -3.71 5.72 -5.41
C GLY A 115 -4.67 4.83 -4.61
N GLY A 116 -5.94 4.77 -5.01
CA GLY A 116 -6.95 3.90 -4.39
C GLY A 116 -6.99 2.48 -4.98
N ALA A 117 -7.62 1.53 -4.28
CA ALA A 117 -7.74 0.13 -4.71
C ALA A 117 -8.31 -0.07 -6.13
N CYS A 118 -9.29 0.76 -6.51
CA CYS A 118 -9.99 0.72 -7.80
C CYS A 118 -9.32 1.60 -8.88
N VAL A 119 -8.11 2.09 -8.66
CA VAL A 119 -7.36 2.82 -9.70
C VAL A 119 -6.98 1.85 -10.82
N PRO A 120 -7.31 2.14 -12.09
CA PRO A 120 -6.99 1.25 -13.20
C PRO A 120 -5.51 1.29 -13.55
N LEU A 121 -4.96 0.12 -13.87
CA LEU A 121 -3.62 -0.06 -14.45
C LEU A 121 -3.71 -0.27 -15.97
N LYS A 122 -4.63 -1.14 -16.39
CA LYS A 122 -5.04 -1.36 -17.78
C LYS A 122 -6.50 -1.79 -17.80
N LYS A 123 -7.08 -1.97 -19.00
CA LYS A 123 -8.48 -2.43 -19.13
C LYS A 123 -8.73 -3.71 -18.32
N GLY A 124 -9.63 -3.63 -17.34
CA GLY A 124 -10.04 -4.76 -16.48
C GLY A 124 -9.09 -5.10 -15.32
N TYR A 125 -7.95 -4.40 -15.21
CA TYR A 125 -6.97 -4.60 -14.14
C TYR A 125 -6.78 -3.31 -13.34
N TYR A 126 -6.83 -3.45 -12.02
CA TYR A 126 -6.75 -2.38 -11.05
C TYR A 126 -5.54 -2.57 -10.14
N VAL A 127 -5.17 -1.52 -9.41
CA VAL A 127 -4.06 -1.54 -8.46
C VAL A 127 -4.20 -2.69 -7.46
N ALA A 128 -5.41 -2.94 -6.96
CA ALA A 128 -5.66 -4.05 -6.04
C ALA A 128 -5.37 -5.43 -6.64
N ASP A 129 -5.46 -5.61 -7.96
CA ASP A 129 -5.16 -6.90 -8.59
C ASP A 129 -3.70 -7.30 -8.49
N ILE A 130 -2.81 -6.37 -8.19
CA ILE A 130 -1.42 -6.69 -7.89
C ILE A 130 -1.34 -7.59 -6.67
N ALA A 131 -2.12 -7.32 -5.61
CA ALA A 131 -2.17 -8.18 -4.42
C ALA A 131 -2.59 -9.62 -4.77
N LYS A 132 -3.62 -9.74 -5.61
CA LYS A 132 -4.10 -11.04 -6.10
C LYS A 132 -3.06 -11.76 -6.95
N MET A 133 -2.42 -11.04 -7.86
CA MET A 133 -1.38 -11.57 -8.75
C MET A 133 -0.17 -12.09 -7.96
N LEU A 134 0.23 -11.38 -6.90
CA LEU A 134 1.33 -11.77 -6.02
C LEU A 134 0.91 -12.77 -4.94
N ASN A 135 -0.39 -13.12 -4.86
CA ASN A 135 -0.99 -13.98 -3.84
C ASN A 135 -0.63 -13.55 -2.40
N ILE A 136 -0.80 -12.25 -2.13
CA ILE A 136 -0.57 -11.67 -0.80
C ILE A 136 -1.84 -10.98 -0.28
N PRO A 137 -2.09 -11.04 1.04
CA PRO A 137 -3.21 -10.35 1.64
C PRO A 137 -2.97 -8.84 1.67
N CYS A 138 -4.03 -8.06 1.83
CA CYS A 138 -3.97 -6.60 1.84
C CYS A 138 -4.48 -5.96 3.13
N VAL A 139 -4.00 -4.75 3.37
CA VAL A 139 -4.49 -3.84 4.41
C VAL A 139 -4.97 -2.56 3.74
N VAL A 140 -6.12 -2.08 4.19
CA VAL A 140 -6.76 -0.87 3.67
C VAL A 140 -6.39 0.31 4.57
N VAL A 141 -5.67 1.28 4.02
CA VAL A 141 -5.44 2.54 4.72
C VAL A 141 -6.59 3.50 4.43
N ALA A 142 -7.16 4.07 5.49
CA ALA A 142 -8.25 5.05 5.42
C ALA A 142 -7.90 6.30 6.26
N ARG A 143 -8.50 7.44 5.92
CA ARG A 143 -8.42 8.68 6.71
C ARG A 143 -9.56 8.72 7.75
N PRO A 144 -9.48 9.51 8.84
CA PRO A 144 -10.55 9.57 9.84
C PRO A 144 -11.71 10.51 9.47
N ASN A 145 -11.53 11.41 8.49
CA ASN A 145 -12.46 12.51 8.23
C ASN A 145 -13.79 12.05 7.58
N LEU A 146 -14.78 12.95 7.59
CA LEU A 146 -16.10 12.74 6.97
C LEU A 146 -15.99 12.15 5.55
N GLY A 147 -16.87 11.19 5.26
CA GLY A 147 -16.85 10.40 4.02
C GLY A 147 -16.03 9.10 4.12
N THR A 148 -15.22 8.93 5.17
CA THR A 148 -14.39 7.72 5.35
C THR A 148 -15.20 6.43 5.47
N ILE A 149 -16.39 6.45 6.08
CA ILE A 149 -17.27 5.28 6.17
C ILE A 149 -17.60 4.78 4.75
N ASN A 150 -18.11 5.66 3.90
CA ASN A 150 -18.44 5.34 2.52
C ASN A 150 -17.22 4.80 1.76
N HIS A 151 -16.09 5.51 1.82
CA HIS A 151 -14.91 5.11 1.05
C HIS A 151 -14.35 3.76 1.53
N THR A 152 -14.34 3.52 2.84
CA THR A 152 -13.83 2.28 3.43
C THR A 152 -14.73 1.10 3.12
N VAL A 153 -16.05 1.25 3.26
CA VAL A 153 -17.02 0.20 2.92
C VAL A 153 -16.96 -0.13 1.43
N LEU A 154 -16.97 0.88 0.54
CA LEU A 154 -16.85 0.65 -0.91
C LEU A 154 -15.53 -0.01 -1.30
N THR A 155 -14.43 0.39 -0.67
CA THR A 155 -13.10 -0.18 -0.94
C THR A 155 -13.03 -1.65 -0.51
N THR A 156 -13.51 -1.95 0.70
CA THR A 156 -13.49 -3.32 1.24
C THR A 156 -14.44 -4.25 0.49
N GLU A 157 -15.63 -3.79 0.10
CA GLU A 157 -16.53 -4.52 -0.81
C GLU A 157 -15.89 -4.77 -2.18
N PHE A 158 -15.23 -3.78 -2.77
CA PHE A 158 -14.53 -3.95 -4.04
C PHE A 158 -13.44 -5.03 -3.94
N LEU A 159 -12.65 -5.05 -2.86
CA LEU A 159 -11.61 -6.05 -2.63
C LEU A 159 -12.20 -7.45 -2.44
N LYS A 160 -13.24 -7.57 -1.60
CA LYS A 160 -13.98 -8.83 -1.37
C LYS A 160 -14.53 -9.42 -2.66
N ASN A 161 -15.21 -8.60 -3.48
CA ASN A 161 -15.80 -9.03 -4.75
C ASN A 161 -14.74 -9.50 -5.78
N ARG A 162 -13.47 -9.16 -5.58
CA ARG A 162 -12.36 -9.64 -6.41
C ARG A 162 -11.64 -10.87 -5.83
N GLY A 163 -12.07 -11.35 -4.66
CA GLY A 163 -11.45 -12.46 -3.94
C GLY A 163 -10.07 -12.10 -3.38
N ILE A 164 -9.86 -10.83 -3.02
CA ILE A 164 -8.63 -10.37 -2.38
C ILE A 164 -8.84 -10.45 -0.87
N GLU A 165 -7.94 -11.14 -0.18
CA GLU A 165 -7.95 -11.23 1.28
C GLU A 165 -7.60 -9.88 1.90
N VAL A 166 -8.43 -9.39 2.82
CA VAL A 166 -8.21 -8.15 3.57
C VAL A 166 -7.99 -8.53 5.04
N LEU A 167 -6.84 -8.15 5.61
CA LEU A 167 -6.49 -8.45 7.00
C LEU A 167 -7.17 -7.49 7.99
N GLY A 168 -7.42 -6.26 7.54
CA GLY A 168 -8.05 -5.23 8.34
C GLY A 168 -7.83 -3.84 7.75
N ILE A 169 -8.24 -2.84 8.53
CA ILE A 169 -8.18 -1.43 8.18
C ILE A 169 -7.19 -0.73 9.10
N ILE A 170 -6.37 0.16 8.55
CA ILE A 170 -5.53 1.08 9.32
C ILE A 170 -6.06 2.50 9.11
N ILE A 171 -6.39 3.18 10.20
CA ILE A 171 -6.72 4.59 10.16
C ILE A 171 -5.44 5.41 10.27
N ASN A 172 -5.19 6.26 9.28
CA ASN A 172 -4.10 7.21 9.29
C ASN A 172 -4.64 8.63 9.43
N SER A 173 -4.33 9.29 10.55
CA SER A 173 -4.75 10.64 10.87
C SER A 173 -3.59 11.62 10.82
N THR A 174 -3.72 12.64 9.98
CA THR A 174 -2.78 13.76 9.91
C THR A 174 -3.12 14.90 10.89
N CYS A 175 -4.29 14.83 11.53
CA CYS A 175 -4.72 15.75 12.58
C CYS A 175 -4.86 15.02 13.92
N ASP A 176 -5.05 15.77 15.00
CA ASP A 176 -5.44 15.16 16.28
C ASP A 176 -6.83 14.51 16.11
N LEU A 177 -6.98 13.24 16.49
CA LEU A 177 -8.25 12.54 16.35
C LEU A 177 -9.34 13.18 17.22
N LYS A 178 -8.97 13.85 18.31
CA LYS A 178 -9.94 14.59 19.14
C LYS A 178 -10.55 15.78 18.43
N GLU A 179 -9.91 16.28 17.37
CA GLU A 179 -10.47 17.31 16.48
C GLU A 179 -11.46 16.74 15.47
N VAL A 180 -11.51 15.41 15.30
CA VAL A 180 -12.46 14.72 14.43
C VAL A 180 -13.73 14.39 15.22
N PRO A 181 -14.87 15.04 14.94
CA PRO A 181 -16.10 14.84 15.72
C PRO A 181 -16.56 13.38 15.65
N TYR A 182 -16.84 12.77 16.81
CA TYR A 182 -17.39 11.41 16.91
C TYR A 182 -16.58 10.35 16.13
N TYR A 183 -15.25 10.46 16.13
CA TYR A 183 -14.38 9.53 15.41
C TYR A 183 -14.52 8.09 15.93
N GLU A 184 -14.79 7.91 17.22
CA GLU A 184 -15.00 6.59 17.82
C GLU A 184 -16.25 5.89 17.26
N GLU A 185 -17.37 6.60 17.15
CA GLU A 185 -18.59 6.10 16.50
C GLU A 185 -18.36 5.85 15.01
N THR A 186 -17.58 6.71 14.35
CA THR A 186 -17.18 6.53 12.95
C THR A 186 -16.41 5.22 12.76
N PHE A 187 -15.46 4.92 13.65
CA PHE A 187 -14.64 3.71 13.60
C PHE A 187 -15.46 2.46 13.88
N LYS A 188 -16.36 2.51 14.88
CA LYS A 188 -17.33 1.42 15.13
C LYS A 188 -18.19 1.14 13.90
N THR A 189 -18.69 2.19 13.26
CA THR A 189 -19.50 2.08 12.04
C THR A 189 -18.70 1.48 10.88
N ILE A 190 -17.43 1.87 10.72
CA ILE A 190 -16.55 1.25 9.73
C ILE A 190 -16.44 -0.25 9.98
N GLU A 191 -16.17 -0.69 11.22
CA GLU A 191 -16.01 -2.12 11.50
C GLU A 191 -17.30 -2.91 11.24
N GLU A 192 -18.44 -2.37 11.68
CA GLU A 192 -19.74 -2.99 11.53
C GLU A 192 -20.13 -3.16 10.06
N TYR A 193 -20.00 -2.11 9.25
CA TYR A 193 -20.49 -2.10 7.87
C TYR A 193 -19.48 -2.63 6.85
N SER A 194 -18.18 -2.54 7.12
CA SER A 194 -17.16 -3.17 6.26
C SER A 194 -17.00 -4.66 6.55
N GLY A 195 -17.35 -5.11 7.76
CA GLY A 195 -17.08 -6.46 8.26
C GLY A 195 -15.60 -6.73 8.54
N PHE A 196 -14.76 -5.70 8.62
CA PHE A 196 -13.33 -5.80 8.90
C PHE A 196 -12.94 -5.01 10.14
N LYS A 197 -11.98 -5.52 10.90
CA LYS A 197 -11.47 -4.84 12.09
C LYS A 197 -10.51 -3.72 11.73
N ILE A 198 -10.54 -2.66 12.53
CA ILE A 198 -9.48 -1.67 12.56
C ILE A 198 -8.33 -2.29 13.34
N ILE A 199 -7.28 -2.65 12.61
CA ILE A 199 -6.08 -3.31 13.12
C ILE A 199 -4.94 -2.31 13.37
N GLY A 200 -5.20 -1.02 13.15
CA GLY A 200 -4.23 0.01 13.46
C GLY A 200 -4.78 1.41 13.40
N ILE A 201 -4.25 2.28 14.25
CA ILE A 201 -4.53 3.71 14.28
C ILE A 201 -3.17 4.41 14.39
N ILE A 202 -2.90 5.29 13.43
CA ILE A 202 -1.71 6.14 13.38
C ILE A 202 -2.19 7.58 13.52
N GLU A 203 -1.77 8.24 14.60
CA GLU A 203 -2.11 9.62 14.92
C GLU A 203 -0.83 10.39 15.22
N LYS A 204 -0.37 11.22 14.27
CA LYS A 204 0.92 11.90 14.35
C LYS A 204 2.04 10.88 14.66
N ASP A 205 2.64 10.95 15.85
CA ASP A 205 3.70 10.05 16.30
C ASP A 205 3.17 8.87 17.15
N ASP A 206 1.88 8.85 17.51
CA ASP A 206 1.26 7.72 18.22
C ASP A 206 0.86 6.64 17.22
N VAL A 207 1.61 5.54 17.26
CA VAL A 207 1.43 4.39 16.36
C VAL A 207 0.93 3.21 17.16
N LYS A 208 -0.31 2.78 16.87
CA LYS A 208 -0.91 1.56 17.42
C LYS A 208 -1.22 0.61 16.29
N LEU A 209 -0.51 -0.52 16.23
CA LEU A 209 -0.68 -1.54 15.20
C LEU A 209 -0.86 -2.92 15.87
N ASP A 210 -1.80 -3.70 15.36
CA ASP A 210 -1.92 -5.13 15.66
C ASP A 210 -0.86 -5.90 14.85
N MET A 211 0.30 -6.10 15.47
CA MET A 211 1.43 -6.76 14.82
C MET A 211 1.18 -8.25 14.55
N ASP A 212 0.33 -8.91 15.32
CA ASP A 212 -0.03 -10.31 15.08
C ASP A 212 -0.80 -10.45 13.76
N LYS A 213 -1.67 -9.47 13.45
CA LYS A 213 -2.35 -9.39 12.15
C LYS A 213 -1.44 -8.98 11.00
N LEU A 214 -0.37 -8.23 11.25
CA LEU A 214 0.53 -7.78 10.19
C LEU A 214 1.63 -8.79 9.88
N LEU A 215 1.99 -9.69 10.81
CA LEU A 215 3.11 -10.62 10.65
C LEU A 215 2.76 -11.99 10.05
N ILE A 216 1.49 -12.19 9.67
CA ILE A 216 0.97 -13.41 9.04
C ILE A 216 1.70 -13.71 7.71
#